data_AF-A0A435F4E9-F1
#
_entry.id   AF-A0A435F4E9-F1
#
_cell.length_a   1.000
_cell.length_b   1.000
_cell.length_c   1.000
_cell.angle_alpha   90.00
_cell.angle_beta   90.00
_cell.angle_gamma   90.00
#
_symmetry.space_group_name_H-M   'P 1'
#
loop_
_entity.id
_entity.type
_entity.pdbx_description
1 polymer ?
#
loop_
_entity_poly.entity_id
_entity_poly.type
_entity_poly.pdbx_seq_one_letter_code
_entity_poly.pdbx_strand_id
1 'polypeptide(L)'
;MIDLALWLNPLNGANPSGEDLRNDPAFHDLERLTEPQVKVVHDGNSKPTSQSSPVDWTAVLEKAEELRPRGRDLRLLVIVARALANEEG
;
A
#
# COMPACT_ATOMS: atom_id res chain seq x y z
N MET A 1 -1.32 -13.93 -9.85
CA MET A 1 -2.75 -13.79 -10.26
C MET A 1 -3.65 -13.63 -9.05
N ILE A 2 -4.17 -12.43 -8.89
CA ILE A 2 -5.06 -12.03 -7.80
C ILE A 2 -6.50 -12.52 -8.03
N ASP A 3 -7.20 -12.94 -6.97
CA ASP A 3 -8.63 -13.26 -7.05
C ASP A 3 -9.46 -11.97 -7.00
N LEU A 4 -9.89 -11.48 -8.16
CA LEU A 4 -10.65 -10.22 -8.26
C LEU A 4 -11.97 -10.24 -7.49
N ALA A 5 -12.59 -11.41 -7.30
CA ALA A 5 -13.86 -11.50 -6.57
C ALA A 5 -13.69 -11.07 -5.10
N LEU A 6 -12.53 -11.33 -4.51
CA LEU A 6 -12.18 -10.92 -3.15
C LEU A 6 -12.12 -9.39 -2.96
N TRP A 7 -11.85 -8.66 -4.03
CA TRP A 7 -11.68 -7.21 -4.05
C TRP A 7 -12.92 -6.46 -4.52
N LEU A 8 -13.71 -7.06 -5.42
CA LEU A 8 -14.82 -6.40 -6.09
C LEU A 8 -16.20 -6.81 -5.54
N ASN A 9 -16.33 -8.00 -4.95
CA ASN A 9 -17.61 -8.40 -4.38
C ASN A 9 -18.01 -7.47 -3.23
N PRO A 10 -19.32 -7.20 -3.05
CA PRO A 10 -19.81 -6.47 -1.89
C PRO A 10 -19.27 -7.04 -0.58
N LEU A 11 -18.93 -6.18 0.37
CA LEU A 11 -18.70 -6.58 1.74
C LEU A 11 -20.05 -6.96 2.39
N ASN A 12 -20.03 -7.95 3.29
CA ASN A 12 -21.24 -8.42 3.95
C ASN A 12 -21.85 -7.33 4.85
N GLY A 13 -23.18 -7.24 4.86
CA GLY A 13 -23.93 -6.36 5.76
C GLY A 13 -24.69 -5.25 5.05
N ALA A 14 -25.14 -4.25 5.82
CA ALA A 14 -25.97 -3.15 5.31
C ALA A 14 -25.18 -2.11 4.49
N ASN A 15 -23.85 -2.14 4.56
CA ASN A 15 -22.96 -1.25 3.81
C ASN A 15 -22.04 -2.08 2.89
N PRO A 16 -22.44 -2.31 1.62
CA PRO A 16 -21.70 -3.17 0.70
C PRO A 16 -20.30 -2.63 0.34
N SER A 17 -20.05 -1.34 0.59
CA SER A 17 -18.75 -0.71 0.37
C SER A 17 -17.87 -0.68 1.62
N GLY A 18 -18.38 -1.07 2.79
CA GLY A 18 -17.62 -1.04 4.05
C GLY A 18 -17.22 0.36 4.52
N GLU A 19 -16.20 0.42 5.37
CA GLU A 19 -15.70 1.64 6.00
C GLU A 19 -15.04 2.60 4.99
N ASP A 20 -15.15 3.91 5.22
CA ASP A 20 -14.35 4.91 4.50
C ASP A 20 -12.92 4.92 5.06
N LEU A 21 -11.95 4.53 4.22
CA LEU A 21 -10.55 4.39 4.61
C LEU A 21 -9.75 5.71 4.54
N ARG A 22 -10.37 6.84 4.17
CA ARG A 22 -9.66 8.12 3.98
C ARG A 22 -8.81 8.58 5.16
N ASN A 23 -9.30 8.39 6.37
CA ASN A 23 -8.61 8.81 7.60
C ASN A 23 -8.08 7.61 8.39
N ASP A 24 -8.01 6.44 7.76
CA ASP A 24 -7.55 5.24 8.43
C ASP A 24 -6.01 5.23 8.53
N PRO A 25 -5.44 5.07 9.74
CA PRO A 25 -3.99 5.06 9.91
C PRO A 25 -3.27 3.97 9.11
N ALA A 26 -3.88 2.78 8.95
CA ALA A 26 -3.27 1.71 8.18
C ALA A 26 -3.29 2.01 6.67
N PHE A 27 -4.26 2.82 6.20
CA PHE A 27 -4.27 3.33 4.83
C PHE A 27 -3.15 4.36 4.61
N HIS A 28 -2.93 5.28 5.56
CA HIS A 28 -1.82 6.24 5.47
C HIS A 28 -0.45 5.54 5.49
N ASP A 29 -0.32 4.48 6.30
CA ASP A 29 0.87 3.64 6.31
C ASP A 29 1.11 2.97 4.95
N LEU A 30 0.05 2.45 4.32
CA LEU A 30 0.11 1.89 2.96
C LEU A 30 0.58 2.94 1.95
N GLU A 31 0.00 4.15 1.97
CA GLU A 31 0.40 5.23 1.05
C GLU A 31 1.90 5.55 1.18
N ARG A 32 2.41 5.62 2.42
CA ARG A 32 3.84 5.82 2.68
C ARG A 32 4.72 4.69 2.16
N LEU A 33 4.26 3.44 2.19
CA LEU A 33 5.02 2.31 1.64
C LEU A 33 5.20 2.41 0.12
N THR A 34 4.30 3.12 -0.58
CA THR A 34 4.41 3.32 -2.04
C THR A 34 5.46 4.34 -2.47
N GLU A 35 6.12 4.98 -1.50
CA GLU A 35 7.17 5.97 -1.72
C GLU A 35 8.56 5.38 -1.44
N PRO A 36 9.58 5.70 -2.27
CA PRO A 36 10.96 5.30 -2.00
C PRO A 36 11.42 5.78 -0.63
N GLN A 37 11.97 4.88 0.17
CA GLN A 37 12.45 5.25 1.51
C GLN A 37 13.81 5.94 1.39
N VAL A 38 13.93 7.14 1.96
CA VAL A 38 15.19 7.89 2.00
C VAL A 38 15.78 7.76 3.39
N LYS A 39 16.93 7.09 3.48
CA LYS A 39 17.70 6.97 4.72
C LYS A 39 18.86 7.95 4.68
N VAL A 40 18.92 8.85 5.65
CA VAL A 40 20.06 9.75 5.83
C VAL A 40 21.10 9.07 6.69
N VAL A 41 22.24 8.73 6.10
CA VAL A 41 23.35 8.09 6.81
C VAL A 41 24.34 9.17 7.25
N HIS A 42 24.65 9.17 8.55
CA HIS A 42 25.67 10.05 9.13
C HIS A 42 26.90 9.19 9.40
N ASP A 43 27.79 9.11 8.42
CA ASP A 43 29.11 8.56 8.69
C ASP A 43 29.91 9.63 9.43
N GLY A 44 30.52 9.28 10.56
CA GLY A 44 31.07 10.20 11.57
C GLY A 44 32.20 11.13 11.09
N ASN A 45 32.46 11.21 9.78
CA ASN A 45 33.37 12.16 9.17
C ASN A 45 32.79 12.71 7.86
N SER A 46 32.17 13.89 7.92
CA SER A 46 31.79 14.77 6.80
C SER A 46 30.52 14.45 5.99
N LYS A 47 29.55 15.38 6.08
CA LYS A 47 28.30 15.58 5.32
C LYS A 47 27.33 14.38 5.24
N PRO A 48 26.06 14.57 5.65
CA PRO A 48 25.05 13.52 5.53
C PRO A 48 24.88 13.11 4.07
N THR A 49 24.87 11.81 3.82
CA THR A 49 24.55 11.25 2.49
C THR A 49 23.17 10.61 2.55
N SER A 50 22.34 10.91 1.55
CA SER A 50 21.00 10.32 1.42
C SER A 50 21.09 9.12 0.50
N GLN A 51 20.66 7.96 0.98
CA GLN A 51 20.47 6.76 0.16
C GLN A 51 18.97 6.49 0.05
N SER A 52 18.47 6.36 -1.18
CA SER A 52 17.10 5.95 -1.44
C SER A 52 17.08 4.46 -1.74
N SER A 53 16.24 3.70 -1.02
CA SER A 53 15.92 2.33 -1.39
C SER A 53 14.69 2.31 -2.30
N PRO A 54 14.64 1.37 -3.27
CA PRO A 54 13.43 1.16 -4.06
C PRO A 54 12.25 0.79 -3.16
N VAL A 55 11.04 0.95 -3.71
CA VAL A 55 9.79 0.53 -3.06
C VAL A 55 9.76 -1.00 -2.96
N ASP A 56 9.36 -1.49 -1.79
CA ASP A 56 9.06 -2.91 -1.56
C ASP A 56 7.59 -3.18 -1.91
N TRP A 57 7.35 -3.60 -3.16
CA TRP A 57 5.99 -3.82 -3.64
C TRP A 57 5.33 -5.07 -3.05
N THR A 58 6.11 -6.09 -2.65
CA THR A 58 5.60 -7.22 -1.87
C THR A 58 5.00 -6.71 -0.56
N ALA A 59 5.72 -5.86 0.18
CA ALA A 59 5.21 -5.28 1.43
C ALA A 59 3.96 -4.38 1.22
N VAL A 60 3.88 -3.67 0.09
CA VAL A 60 2.68 -2.91 -0.30
C VAL A 60 1.48 -3.84 -0.50
N LEU A 61 1.65 -4.97 -1.18
CA LEU A 61 0.58 -5.95 -1.41
C LEU A 61 0.11 -6.60 -0.12
N GLU A 62 1.03 -7.00 0.76
CA GLU A 62 0.71 -7.56 2.08
C GLU A 62 -0.12 -6.58 2.91
N LYS A 63 0.29 -5.31 2.94
CA LYS A 63 -0.44 -4.26 3.67
C LYS A 63 -1.81 -3.97 3.06
N ALA A 64 -1.94 -4.03 1.73
CA ALA A 64 -3.21 -3.83 1.04
C ALA A 64 -4.22 -4.95 1.35
N GLU A 65 -3.77 -6.20 1.47
CA GLU A 65 -4.62 -7.34 1.85
C GLU A 65 -5.25 -7.16 3.26
N GLU A 66 -4.53 -6.53 4.19
CA GLU A 66 -5.09 -6.19 5.52
C GLU A 66 -6.28 -5.22 5.44
N LEU A 67 -6.28 -4.32 4.44
CA LEU A 67 -7.33 -3.30 4.24
C LEU A 67 -8.50 -3.81 3.40
N ARG A 68 -8.27 -4.84 2.56
CA ARG A 68 -9.27 -5.43 1.67
C ARG A 68 -10.60 -5.77 2.34
N PRO A 69 -10.67 -6.41 3.54
CA PRO A 69 -11.96 -6.74 4.14
C PRO A 69 -12.70 -5.54 4.75
N ARG A 70 -12.07 -4.37 4.85
CA ARG A 70 -12.59 -3.21 5.60
C ARG A 70 -13.43 -2.27 4.75
N GLY A 71 -12.98 -1.98 3.54
CA GLY A 71 -13.64 -1.02 2.66
C GLY A 71 -13.35 -1.28 1.18
N ARG A 72 -14.29 -0.86 0.34
CA ARG A 72 -14.15 -0.84 -1.12
C ARG A 72 -13.72 0.56 -1.53
N ASP A 73 -12.41 0.73 -1.67
CA ASP A 73 -11.77 2.00 -1.98
C ASP A 73 -11.03 1.93 -3.32
N LEU A 74 -11.35 2.83 -4.25
CA LEU A 74 -10.68 2.88 -5.55
C LEU A 74 -9.18 3.21 -5.43
N ARG A 75 -8.78 3.99 -4.42
CA ARG A 75 -7.36 4.30 -4.17
C ARG A 75 -6.60 3.04 -3.78
N LEU A 76 -7.20 2.18 -2.96
CA LEU A 76 -6.63 0.87 -2.61
C LEU A 76 -6.40 0.03 -3.86
N LEU A 77 -7.40 -0.08 -4.75
CA LEU A 77 -7.30 -0.86 -5.97
C LEU A 77 -6.25 -0.33 -6.94
N VAL A 78 -6.10 0.99 -7.05
CA VAL A 78 -5.04 1.61 -7.86
C VAL A 78 -3.65 1.27 -7.31
N ILE A 79 -3.47 1.30 -5.98
CA ILE A 79 -2.21 0.91 -5.33
C ILE A 79 -1.90 -0.57 -5.60
N VAL A 80 -2.88 -1.45 -5.44
CA VAL A 80 -2.72 -2.89 -5.71
C VAL A 80 -2.37 -3.14 -7.18
N ALA A 81 -3.06 -2.51 -8.12
CA ALA A 81 -2.76 -2.64 -9.54
C ALA A 81 -1.34 -2.16 -9.88
N ARG A 82 -0.92 -1.02 -9.31
CA ARG A 82 0.45 -0.51 -9.45
C ARG A 82 1.48 -1.49 -8.88
N ALA A 83 1.23 -2.04 -7.69
CA ALA A 83 2.15 -2.99 -7.05
C ALA A 83 2.27 -4.29 -7.85
N LEU A 84 1.15 -4.88 -8.31
CA LEU A 84 1.15 -6.06 -9.18
C LEU A 84 1.92 -5.82 -10.48
N ALA A 85 1.74 -4.66 -11.12
CA ALA A 85 2.47 -4.33 -12.35
C ALA A 85 3.99 -4.22 -12.12
N ASN A 86 4.44 -3.80 -10.92
CA ASN A 86 5.86 -3.74 -10.62
C ASN A 86 6.44 -5.10 -10.21
N GLU A 87 5.65 -5.98 -9.60
CA GLU A 87 6.10 -7.31 -9.16
C GLU A 87 6.03 -8.36 -10.28
N GLU A 88 4.98 -8.35 -11.09
CA GLU A 88 4.70 -9.39 -12.10
C GLU A 88 5.09 -8.99 -13.54
N GLY A 89 5.25 -7.68 -13.84
CA GLY A 89 5.60 -7.15 -15.16
C GLY A 89 4.41 -6.81 -16.05
#